data_AF-X1DLQ9-F1
#
_entry.id   AF-X1DLQ9-F1
#
_cell.length_a   1.000
_cell.length_b   1.000
_cell.length_c   1.000
_cell.angle_alpha   90.00
_cell.angle_beta   90.00
_cell.angle_gamma   90.00
#
_symmetry.space_group_name_H-M   'P 1'
#
loop_
_entity.id
_entity.type
_entity.pdbx_description
1 polymer ?
#
loop_
_entity_poly.entity_id
_entity_poly.type
_entity_poly.pdbx_seq_one_letter_code
_entity_poly.pdbx_strand_id
1 'polypeptide(L)' 'MIGVAMYITIKSLWERHKNKSLIARLTGHDWKTVAQKIKEIEAERI' A
#
# COMPACT_ATOMS: atom_id res chain seq x y z
N MET A 1 -2.06 1.94 -16.96
CA MET A 1 -2.49 0.96 -15.93
C MET A 1 -2.48 1.63 -14.55
N ILE A 2 -3.64 2.00 -14.01
CA ILE A 2 -3.72 2.70 -12.71
C ILE A 2 -3.29 1.77 -11.55
N GLY A 3 -3.55 0.46 -11.66
CA GLY A 3 -3.24 -0.51 -10.60
C GLY A 3 -1.76 -0.69 -10.26
N VAL A 4 -0.86 -0.61 -11.25
CA VAL A 4 0.59 -0.82 -11.04
C VAL A 4 1.22 0.36 -10.32
N ALA A 5 0.90 1.59 -10.72
CA ALA A 5 1.41 2.80 -10.08
C ALA A 5 0.95 2.90 -8.61
N MET A 6 -0.31 2.55 -8.34
CA MET A 6 -0.85 2.47 -6.99
C MET A 6 -0.09 1.44 -6.14
N TYR A 7 0.13 0.24 -6.68
CA TYR A 7 0.87 -0.81 -5.97
C TYR A 7 2.29 -0.37 -5.61
N ILE A 8 3.05 0.19 -6.57
CA ILE A 8 4.44 0.66 -6.34
C ILE A 8 4.47 1.75 -5.25
N THR A 9 3.48 2.65 -5.28
CA THR A 9 3.37 3.74 -4.30
C THR A 9 3.11 3.20 -2.90
N ILE A 10 2.11 2.32 -2.75
CA ILE A 10 1.78 1.69 -1.46
C ILE A 10 2.96 0.86 -0.95
N LYS A 11 3.64 0.09 -1.81
CA LYS A 11 4.82 -0.70 -1.45
C LYS A 11 5.94 0.19 -0.92
N SER A 12 6.28 1.25 -1.63
CA SER A 12 7.33 2.19 -1.24
C SER A 12 7.04 2.88 0.10
N LEU A 13 5.78 3.26 0.35
CA LEU A 13 5.39 3.89 1.62
C LEU A 13 5.32 2.87 2.77
N TRP A 14 4.86 1.65 2.49
CA TRP A 14 4.81 0.57 3.49
C TRP A 14 6.20 0.19 3.99
N GLU A 15 7.17 0.08 3.09
CA GLU A 15 8.56 -0.23 3.44
C GLU A 15 9.21 0.83 4.34
N ARG A 16 8.82 2.11 4.19
CA ARG A 16 9.38 3.23 4.96
C ARG A 16 8.71 3.44 6.31
N HIS A 17 7.37 3.38 6.34
CA HIS A 17 6.60 3.85 7.50
C HIS A 17 5.90 2.74 8.28
N LYS A 18 5.59 1.60 7.63
CA LYS A 18 4.77 0.53 8.19
C LYS A 18 3.48 1.01 8.90
N ASN A 19 2.85 2.06 8.38
CA ASN A 19 1.64 2.66 8.97
C ASN A 19 0.51 2.77 7.93
N LYS A 20 -0.55 1.99 8.12
CA LYS A 20 -1.69 1.89 7.18
C LYS A 20 -2.47 3.20 7.05
N SER A 21 -2.77 3.86 8.17
CA SER A 21 -3.57 5.09 8.19
C SER A 21 -2.82 6.26 7.53
N LEU A 22 -1.49 6.34 7.76
CA LEU A 22 -0.65 7.32 7.10
C LEU A 22 -0.65 7.11 5.58
N ILE A 23 -0.52 5.86 5.13
CA ILE A 23 -0.51 5.53 3.70
C ILE A 23 -1.86 5.88 3.06
N ALA A 24 -2.98 5.50 3.67
CA ALA A 24 -4.32 5.86 3.17
C ALA A 24 -4.49 7.38 3.03
N ARG A 25 -4.00 8.15 4.00
CA ARG A 25 -4.01 9.62 3.94
C ARG A 25 -3.13 10.17 2.82
N LEU A 26 -1.92 9.64 2.63
CA LEU A 26 -0.97 10.11 1.63
C LEU A 26 -1.37 9.74 0.21
N THR A 27 -1.99 8.58 0.01
CA THR A 27 -2.41 8.11 -1.31
C THR A 27 -3.83 8.53 -1.68
N GLY A 28 -4.61 9.05 -0.73
CA GLY A 28 -6.02 9.39 -0.94
C GLY A 28 -6.90 8.16 -1.24
N HIS A 29 -6.46 6.97 -0.84
CA HIS A 29 -7.18 5.73 -1.09
C HIS A 29 -7.92 5.27 0.17
N ASP A 30 -9.01 4.53 -0.02
CA ASP A 30 -9.71 3.90 1.08
C ASP A 30 -8.80 2.92 1.83
N TRP A 31 -8.98 2.86 3.14
CA TRP A 31 -8.16 2.04 4.03
C TRP A 31 -8.24 0.55 3.67
N LYS A 32 -9.36 0.06 3.11
CA LYS A 32 -9.51 -1.34 2.68
C LYS A 32 -8.63 -1.65 1.49
N THR A 33 -8.54 -0.73 0.52
CA THR A 33 -7.66 -0.87 -0.65
C THR A 33 -6.21 -0.93 -0.21
N VAL A 34 -5.80 -0.03 0.69
CA VAL A 34 -4.44 -0.02 1.24
C VAL A 34 -4.16 -1.32 2.01
N ALA A 35 -5.10 -1.76 2.84
CA ALA A 35 -4.95 -3.00 3.60
C ALA A 35 -4.81 -4.24 2.71
N GLN A 36 -5.57 -4.32 1.61
CA GLN A 36 -5.46 -5.42 0.65
C GLN A 36 -4.10 -5.42 -0.03
N LYS A 37 -3.62 -4.26 -0.50
CA LYS A 37 -2.31 -4.16 -1.15
C LYS A 37 -1.15 -4.47 -0.22
N ILE A 38 -1.24 -4.07 1.05
CA ILE A 38 -0.24 -4.45 2.05
C ILE A 38 -0.20 -5.96 2.25
N LYS A 39 -1.35 -6.65 2.30
CA LYS A 39 -1.38 -8.12 2.38
C LYS A 39 -0.71 -8.78 1.18
N GLU A 40 -0.97 -8.27 -0.02
CA GLU A 40 -0.30 -8.76 -1.25
C GLU A 40 1.23 -8.56 -1.16
N ILE A 41 1.68 -7.38 -0.75
CA ILE A 41 3.11 -7.07 -0.57
C ILE A 41 3.78 -7.96 0.50
N GLU A 42 3.08 -8.24 1.60
CA GLU A 42 3.58 -9.12 2.67
C GLU A 42 3.64 -10.58 2.22
N ALA A 43 2.67 -11.04 1.43
CA ALA A 43 2.65 -12.39 0.88
C ALA A 43 3.75 -12.64 -0.15
N GLU A 44 4.15 -11.64 -0.94
CA GLU A 44 5.29 -11.74 -1.88
C GLU A 44 6.66 -11.88 -1.20
N ARG A 45 6.75 -11.55 0.10
CA ARG A 45 8.00 -11.65 0.86
C ARG A 45 8.22 -13.02 1.53
N ILE A 46 7.33 -13.98 1.26
CA ILE A 46 7.37 -15.37 1.76
C ILE A 46 8.00 -16.27 0.69
#